data_AF-A0ABD5T3F0-F1
#
_entry.id   AF-A0ABD5T3F0-F1
#
_cell.length_a   1.000
_cell.length_b   1.000
_cell.length_c   1.000
_cell.angle_alpha   90.00
_cell.angle_beta   90.00
_cell.angle_gamma   90.00
#
_symmetry.space_group_name_H-M   'P 1'
#
loop_
_entity.id
_entity.type
_entity.pdbx_description
1 polymer ?
#
loop_
_entity_poly.entity_id
_entity_poly.type
_entity_poly.pdbx_seq_one_letter_code
_entity_poly.pdbx_strand_id
1 'polypeptide(L)' 'MSEAQTVQLSYDDGARAVELAREAVESFVRHGQREQPGSMREAFYARTGAFVRIESTRGRGRLRGCAGAWETSDQLGHAI' A
#
# COMPACT_ATOMS: atom_id res chain seq x y z
N MET A 1 -22.74 12.14 6.89
CA MET A 1 -21.47 11.41 6.75
C MET A 1 -21.81 10.09 6.08
N SER A 2 -21.28 9.83 4.89
CA SER A 2 -21.54 8.58 4.16
C SER A 2 -20.86 7.43 4.90
N GLU A 3 -21.54 6.29 5.06
CA GLU A 3 -20.92 5.08 5.62
C GLU A 3 -19.63 4.77 4.86
N ALA A 4 -18.52 4.64 5.58
CA ALA A 4 -17.27 4.20 4.99
C ALA A 4 -17.50 2.79 4.45
N GLN A 5 -17.49 2.61 3.12
CA GLN A 5 -17.50 1.28 2.53
C GLN A 5 -16.24 0.54 2.97
N THR A 6 -16.42 -0.45 3.83
CA THR A 6 -15.31 -1.26 4.33
C THR A 6 -14.82 -2.16 3.19
N VAL A 7 -13.64 -1.88 2.67
CA VAL A 7 -12.98 -2.74 1.69
C VAL A 7 -12.67 -4.08 2.36
N GLN A 8 -13.23 -5.16 1.83
CA GLN A 8 -12.94 -6.52 2.28
C GLN A 8 -11.72 -7.04 1.53
N LEU A 9 -10.64 -7.32 2.25
CA LEU A 9 -9.41 -7.88 1.69
C LEU A 9 -9.27 -9.32 2.18
N SER A 10 -9.03 -10.25 1.26
CA SER A 10 -8.59 -11.59 1.62
C SER A 10 -7.15 -11.58 2.15
N TYR A 11 -6.71 -12.70 2.72
CA TYR A 11 -5.31 -12.86 3.12
C TYR A 11 -4.35 -12.63 1.95
N ASP A 12 -4.68 -13.17 0.77
CA ASP A 12 -3.84 -13.03 -0.41
C ASP A 12 -3.84 -11.60 -0.98
N ASP A 13 -4.94 -10.86 -0.84
CA ASP A 13 -4.96 -9.43 -1.18
C ASP A 13 -4.04 -8.65 -0.24
N GLY A 14 -4.05 -8.98 1.06
CA GLY A 14 -3.14 -8.40 2.04
C GLY A 14 -1.67 -8.73 1.76
N ALA A 15 -1.34 -9.98 1.45
CA ALA A 15 0.01 -10.38 1.07
C ALA A 15 0.49 -9.60 -0.16
N ARG A 16 -0.35 -9.50 -1.19
CA ARG A 16 -0.04 -8.73 -2.40
C ARG A 16 0.13 -7.24 -2.13
N ALA A 17 -0.61 -6.67 -1.17
CA ALA A 17 -0.48 -5.26 -0.81
C ALA A 17 0.88 -4.96 -0.19
N VAL A 18 1.39 -5.87 0.65
CA VAL A 18 2.73 -5.76 1.24
C VAL A 18 3.81 -5.90 0.18
N GLU A 19 3.65 -6.83 -0.77
CA GLU A 19 4.58 -6.97 -1.90
C GLU A 19 4.61 -5.73 -2.78
N LEU A 20 3.45 -5.17 -3.12
CA LEU A 20 3.36 -3.93 -3.91
C LEU A 20 4.09 -2.77 -3.21
N ALA A 21 3.84 -2.57 -1.92
CA ALA A 21 4.52 -1.55 -1.13
C ALA A 21 6.05 -1.75 -1.11
N ARG A 22 6.50 -3.01 -1.01
CA ARG A 22 7.92 -3.36 -1.04
C ARG A 22 8.54 -3.06 -2.41
N GLU A 23 7.91 -3.50 -3.49
CA GLU A 23 8.36 -3.30 -4.86
C GLU A 23 8.45 -1.81 -5.20
N ALA A 24 7.43 -1.02 -4.83
CA ALA A 24 7.41 0.42 -5.02
C ALA A 24 8.58 1.13 -4.33
N VAL A 25 8.84 0.80 -3.07
CA VAL A 25 9.97 1.36 -2.32
C VAL A 25 11.31 0.90 -2.91
N GLU A 26 11.45 -0.38 -3.26
CA GLU A 26 12.67 -0.94 -3.82
C GLU A 26 13.03 -0.30 -5.16
N SER A 27 12.03 -0.16 -6.05
CA SER A 27 12.17 0.48 -7.36
C SER A 27 12.55 1.95 -7.23
N PHE A 28 11.88 2.69 -6.33
CA PHE A 28 12.20 4.10 -6.11
C PHE A 28 13.62 4.28 -5.55
N VAL A 29 14.01 3.48 -4.56
CA VAL A 29 15.34 3.60 -3.92
C VAL A 29 16.46 3.19 -4.87
N ARG A 30 16.26 2.15 -5.69
CA ARG A 30 17.31 1.64 -6.58
C ARG A 30 17.39 2.35 -7.92
N HIS A 31 16.25 2.78 -8.46
CA HIS A 31 16.13 3.27 -9.83
C HIS A 31 15.62 4.71 -9.92
N GLY A 32 15.17 5.31 -8.81
CA GLY A 32 14.56 6.64 -8.81
C GLY A 32 13.20 6.69 -9.51
N GLN A 33 12.59 5.54 -9.79
CA GLN A 33 11.35 5.41 -10.53
C GLN A 33 10.21 5.07 -9.59
N ARG A 34 9.03 5.65 -9.82
CA ARG A 34 7.81 5.22 -9.15
C ARG A 34 7.26 4.01 -9.88
N GLU A 35 6.96 2.95 -9.13
CA GLU A 35 6.22 1.83 -9.70
C GLU A 35 4.86 2.29 -10.21
N GLN A 36 4.50 1.80 -11.39
CA GLN A 36 3.15 1.93 -11.91
C GLN A 36 2.52 0.54 -11.86
N PRO A 37 1.59 0.31 -10.93
CA PRO A 37 0.91 -0.97 -10.86
C PRO A 37 0.23 -1.23 -12.20
N GLY A 38 0.58 -2.34 -12.85
CA GLY A 38 -0.08 -2.80 -14.06
C GLY A 38 -1.48 -3.34 -13.75
N SER A 39 -1.90 -4.39 -14.45
CA SER A 39 -3.16 -5.07 -14.10
C SER A 39 -3.08 -5.67 -12.69
N MET A 40 -4.01 -5.28 -11.83
CA MET A 40 -4.10 -5.77 -10.45
C MET A 40 -5.36 -6.62 -10.23
N ARG A 41 -5.38 -7.30 -9.08
CA ARG A 41 -6.57 -8.03 -8.56
C ARG A 41 -7.71 -7.04 -8.31
N GLU A 42 -8.95 -7.53 -8.42
CA GLU A 42 -10.16 -6.70 -8.29
C GLU A 42 -10.16 -5.81 -7.03
N ALA A 43 -9.73 -6.36 -5.89
CA ALA A 43 -9.65 -5.66 -4.61
C ALA A 43 -8.81 -4.37 -4.65
N PHE A 44 -7.81 -4.29 -5.54
CA PHE A 44 -6.92 -3.13 -5.65
C PHE A 44 -7.53 -1.96 -6.43
N TYR A 45 -8.65 -2.18 -7.13
CA TYR A 45 -9.44 -1.10 -7.74
C TYR A 45 -10.43 -0.46 -6.77
N ALA A 46 -10.60 -1.01 -5.56
CA ALA A 46 -11.44 -0.42 -4.53
C ALA A 46 -10.89 0.95 -4.13
N ARG A 47 -11.79 1.93 -3.98
CA ARG A 47 -11.44 3.29 -3.59
C ARG A 47 -11.32 3.41 -2.08
N THR A 48 -10.10 3.49 -1.58
CA THR A 48 -9.81 3.59 -0.15
C THR A 48 -8.44 4.23 0.07
N GLY A 49 -8.27 4.84 1.25
CA GLY A 49 -6.95 5.25 1.72
C GLY A 49 -6.10 4.06 2.15
N ALA A 50 -4.78 4.26 2.14
CA ALA A 50 -3.80 3.28 2.59
C ALA A 50 -2.65 3.97 3.32
N PHE A 51 -2.06 3.27 4.29
CA PHE A 51 -0.86 3.69 5.00
C PHE A 51 0.18 2.57 4.97
N VAL A 52 1.41 2.91 4.59
CA VAL A 52 2.55 2.01 4.58
C VAL A 52 3.47 2.36 5.73
N ARG A 53 3.67 1.39 6.63
CA ARG A 53 4.60 1.50 7.77
C ARG A 53 5.81 0.61 7.51
N ILE A 54 7.00 1.19 7.60
CA ILE A 54 8.26 0.47 7.50
C ILE A 54 8.87 0.35 8.89
N GLU A 55 9.18 -0.87 9.29
CA GLU A 55 9.86 -1.18 10.54
C GLU A 55 11.24 -1.75 10.28
N SER A 56 12.19 -1.40 11.13
CA SER A 56 13.52 -1.98 11.10
C SER A 56 13.48 -3.40 11.67
N THR A 57 13.96 -4.37 10.89
CA THR A 57 14.23 -5.73 11.38
C THR A 57 15.34 -5.75 12.44
N ARG A 58 16.18 -4.71 12.48
CA ARG A 58 17.17 -4.47 13.54
C ARG A 58 16.56 -3.69 14.69
N GLY A 59 16.90 -4.06 15.93
CA GLY A 59 16.54 -3.28 17.10
C GLY A 59 15.06 -3.32 17.48
N ARG A 60 14.46 -4.53 17.54
CA ARG A 60 13.08 -4.78 18.03
C ARG A 60 11.98 -4.00 17.29
N GLY A 61 12.03 -3.93 15.95
CA GLY A 61 10.92 -3.36 15.18
C GLY A 61 10.79 -1.84 15.25
N ARG A 62 11.90 -1.11 15.43
CA ARG A 62 11.84 0.37 15.48
C ARG A 62 11.23 0.93 14.19
N LEU A 63 10.28 1.86 14.34
CA LEU A 63 9.67 2.58 13.24
C LEU A 63 10.73 3.32 12.42
N ARG A 64 10.71 3.11 11.10
CA ARG A 64 11.61 3.78 10.15
C ARG A 64 10.89 4.81 9.28
N GLY A 65 9.59 4.64 9.07
CA GLY A 65 8.74 5.59 8.36
C GLY A 65 7.29 5.12 8.35
N CYS A 66 6.37 6.07 8.25
CA CYS A 66 4.95 5.84 8.03
C CYS A 66 4.43 6.96 7.13
N ALA A 67 3.82 6.61 6.00
CA ALA A 67 3.23 7.55 5.06
C ALA A 67 2.00 6.93 4.41
N GLY A 68 1.09 7.78 3.95
CA GLY A 68 -0.17 7.34 3.35
C GLY A 68 -1.18 8.46 3.25
N ALA A 69 -2.34 8.12 2.71
CA ALA A 69 -3.49 9.01 2.61
C ALA A 69 -4.73 8.34 3.21
N TRP A 70 -5.55 9.12 3.90
CA TRP A 70 -6.86 8.68 4.40
C TRP A 70 -7.98 8.90 3.38
N GLU A 71 -7.72 9.72 2.36
CA GLU A 71 -8.66 10.06 1.30
C GLU A 71 -8.97 8.83 0.44
N THR A 72 -10.22 8.73 -0.02
CA THR A 72 -10.71 7.60 -0.81
C THR A 72 -10.84 7.93 -2.29
N SER A 73 -10.13 8.96 -2.76
CA SER A 73 -10.14 9.35 -4.18
C SER A 73 -9.38 8.37 -5.06
N ASP A 74 -8.34 7.74 -4.53
CA ASP A 74 -7.47 6.82 -5.25
C ASP A 74 -7.91 5.36 -5.08
N GLN A 75 -7.55 4.54 -6.06
CA GLN A 75 -7.65 3.09 -5.97
C GLN A 75 -6.58 2.57 -5.01
N LEU A 76 -6.90 1.53 -4.24
CA LEU A 76 -6.00 0.95 -3.23
C LEU A 76 -4.59 0.70 -3.77
N GLY A 77 -4.46 0.18 -4.99
CA GLY A 77 -3.14 -0.08 -5.59
C GLY A 77 -2.34 1.17 -5.97
N HIS A 78 -2.99 2.31 -6.17
CA HIS A 78 -2.31 3.60 -6.37
C HIS A 78 -2.06 4.35 -5.07
N ALA A 79 -2.88 4.09 -4.04
CA ALA A 79 -2.71 4.66 -2.71
C ALA A 79 -1.54 4.02 -1.93
N ILE A 80 -1.22 2.77 -2.23
CA ILE A 80 -0.04 2.03 -1.73
C ILE A 80 1.21 2.44 -2.51
#